data_AF-A0A8I1ADF1-F1
#
_entry.id   AF-A0A8I1ADF1-F1
#
_cell.length_a   1.000
_cell.length_b   1.000
_cell.length_c   1.000
_cell.angle_alpha   90.00
_cell.angle_beta   90.00
_cell.angle_gamma   90.00
#
_symmetry.space_group_name_H-M   'P 1'
#
loop_
_entity.id
_entity.type
_entity.pdbx_description
1 polymer ?
#
loop_
_entity_poly.entity_id
_entity_poly.type
_entity_poly.pdbx_seq_one_letter_code
_entity_poly.pdbx_strand_id
1 'polypeptide(L)'
;MKSWNEFFKPEQTITIQGIAKYFQHVIQEQWEVILKEHREELNRKFYEIGEPVYGVYLGKVLIPVFHELSEAGFVTKPGFILPNSIEHWGPPEERERCMWCVVKDQTGTPLGTLVLRVFHSHVRFNVPHAPDVFSLEVTEREAILNAISNASIRLNQKYRGVWQEQRTDGWEYSVETGLGDYLNAGRGEVEVSYLDHALAAWGRNGWELVSVVPHGNRLVAFFKRPVQKNG
;
A
#
# COMPACT_ATOMS: atom_id res chain seq x y z
N MET A 1 -1.26 -11.68 -19.41
CA MET A 1 -0.65 -10.35 -19.38
C MET A 1 -0.82 -9.70 -20.73
N LYS A 2 -1.63 -8.63 -20.78
CA LYS A 2 -1.62 -7.73 -21.94
C LYS A 2 -0.36 -6.88 -21.88
N SER A 3 0.34 -6.79 -23.00
CA SER A 3 1.42 -5.83 -23.20
C SER A 3 0.90 -4.39 -23.28
N TRP A 4 1.79 -3.41 -23.13
CA TRP A 4 1.51 -1.99 -23.29
C TRP A 4 0.69 -1.66 -24.55
N ASN A 5 1.09 -2.22 -25.69
CA ASN A 5 0.45 -1.98 -27.00
C ASN A 5 -0.93 -2.63 -27.17
N GLU A 6 -1.28 -3.60 -26.32
CA GLU A 6 -2.62 -4.19 -26.26
C GLU A 6 -3.52 -3.47 -25.24
N PHE A 7 -2.92 -2.74 -24.30
CA PHE A 7 -3.64 -1.97 -23.27
C PHE A 7 -3.96 -0.55 -23.72
N PHE A 8 -3.05 0.12 -24.41
CA PHE A 8 -3.22 1.47 -24.96
C PHE A 8 -3.37 1.44 -26.47
N LYS A 9 -4.32 2.21 -27.00
CA LYS A 9 -4.43 2.40 -28.46
C LYS A 9 -3.32 3.35 -28.96
N PRO A 10 -2.77 3.17 -30.18
CA PRO A 10 -1.64 3.98 -30.66
C PRO A 10 -1.84 5.51 -30.64
N GLU A 11 -3.08 5.98 -30.83
CA GLU A 11 -3.42 7.41 -30.84
C GLU A 11 -3.98 7.91 -29.49
N GLN A 12 -4.02 7.06 -28.46
CA GLN A 12 -4.57 7.43 -27.16
C GLN A 12 -3.60 8.30 -26.36
N THR A 13 -4.07 9.47 -25.91
CA THR A 13 -3.33 10.28 -24.93
C THR A 13 -3.12 9.47 -23.65
N ILE A 14 -1.84 9.24 -23.31
CA ILE A 14 -1.44 8.53 -22.10
C ILE A 14 -1.49 9.50 -20.92
N THR A 15 -2.20 9.14 -19.85
CA THR A 15 -2.28 9.91 -18.60
C THR A 15 -1.72 9.11 -17.43
N ILE A 16 -1.40 9.77 -16.31
CA ILE A 16 -0.92 9.11 -15.11
C ILE A 16 -1.93 8.07 -14.56
N GLN A 17 -3.24 8.33 -14.67
CA GLN A 17 -4.29 7.36 -14.34
C GLN A 17 -4.29 6.16 -15.30
N GLY A 18 -4.01 6.39 -16.59
CA GLY A 18 -3.85 5.33 -17.58
C GLY A 18 -2.69 4.40 -17.20
N ILE A 19 -1.53 4.98 -16.87
CA ILE A 19 -0.33 4.23 -16.45
C ILE A 19 -0.59 3.48 -15.14
N ALA A 20 -1.22 4.12 -14.15
CA ALA A 20 -1.59 3.45 -12.90
C ALA A 20 -2.54 2.26 -13.14
N LYS A 21 -3.54 2.41 -14.02
CA LYS A 21 -4.41 1.29 -14.42
C LYS A 21 -3.66 0.17 -15.13
N TYR A 22 -2.64 0.50 -15.93
CA TYR A 22 -1.78 -0.50 -16.58
C TYR A 22 -0.95 -1.28 -15.55
N PHE A 23 -0.24 -0.59 -14.66
CA PHE A 23 0.50 -1.19 -13.54
C PHE A 23 -0.43 -2.07 -12.69
N GLN A 24 -1.60 -1.54 -12.34
CA GLN A 24 -2.61 -2.26 -11.57
C GLN A 24 -3.08 -3.54 -12.26
N HIS A 25 -3.22 -3.54 -13.59
CA HIS A 25 -3.61 -4.72 -14.37
C HIS A 25 -2.51 -5.80 -14.31
N VAL A 26 -1.27 -5.45 -14.66
CA VAL A 26 -0.15 -6.41 -14.67
C VAL A 26 0.12 -6.97 -13.28
N ILE A 27 0.18 -6.12 -12.25
CA ILE A 27 0.40 -6.55 -10.87
C ILE A 27 -0.66 -7.58 -10.44
N GLN A 28 -1.94 -7.36 -10.73
CA GLN A 28 -3.00 -8.28 -10.28
C GLN A 28 -2.98 -9.61 -11.01
N GLU A 29 -2.46 -9.68 -12.24
CA GLU A 29 -2.24 -10.95 -12.94
C GLU A 29 -0.97 -11.71 -12.47
N GLN A 30 0.06 -10.99 -12.01
CA GLN A 30 1.39 -11.58 -11.79
C GLN A 30 1.79 -11.76 -10.31
N TRP A 31 1.28 -10.95 -9.38
CA TRP A 31 1.76 -10.93 -7.99
C TRP A 31 1.67 -12.31 -7.32
N GLU A 32 0.52 -12.99 -7.43
CA GLU A 32 0.30 -14.27 -6.77
C GLU A 32 1.07 -15.43 -7.44
N VAL A 33 1.22 -15.36 -8.77
CA VAL A 33 1.99 -16.34 -9.56
C VAL A 33 3.46 -16.29 -9.13
N ILE A 34 4.06 -15.11 -9.18
CA ILE A 34 5.46 -14.88 -8.77
C ILE A 34 5.65 -15.21 -7.28
N LEU A 35 4.69 -14.88 -6.42
CA LEU A 35 4.73 -15.20 -4.99
C LEU A 35 4.69 -16.71 -4.72
N LYS A 36 3.96 -17.50 -5.53
CA LYS A 36 3.90 -18.95 -5.44
C LYS A 36 5.18 -19.59 -5.98
N GLU A 37 5.59 -19.22 -7.19
CA GLU A 37 6.77 -19.76 -7.89
C GLU A 37 8.07 -19.54 -7.10
N HIS A 38 8.23 -18.35 -6.48
CA HIS A 38 9.44 -17.99 -5.73
C HIS A 38 9.29 -18.14 -4.22
N ARG A 39 8.24 -18.79 -3.70
CA ARG A 39 7.93 -18.82 -2.25
C ARG A 39 9.09 -19.34 -1.41
N GLU A 40 9.71 -20.44 -1.80
CA GLU A 40 10.84 -21.05 -1.06
C GLU A 40 12.10 -20.16 -1.10
N GLU A 41 12.42 -19.60 -2.27
CA GLU A 41 13.53 -18.66 -2.46
C GLU A 41 13.38 -17.43 -1.57
N LEU A 42 12.18 -16.82 -1.56
CA LEU A 42 11.88 -15.60 -0.82
C LEU A 42 11.80 -15.85 0.69
N ASN A 43 11.22 -16.97 1.13
CA ASN A 43 11.25 -17.38 2.54
C ASN A 43 12.69 -17.55 3.04
N ARG A 44 13.54 -18.27 2.30
CA ARG A 44 14.95 -18.45 2.69
C ARG A 44 15.68 -17.10 2.74
N LYS A 45 15.51 -16.26 1.71
CA LYS A 45 16.09 -14.91 1.66
C LYS A 45 15.62 -14.01 2.81
N PHE A 46 14.39 -14.13 3.30
CA PHE A 46 13.95 -13.37 4.47
C PHE A 46 14.78 -13.67 5.72
N TYR A 47 15.18 -14.93 5.94
CA TYR A 47 16.09 -15.29 7.03
C TYR A 47 17.54 -14.82 6.78
N GLU A 48 17.94 -14.60 5.53
CA GLU A 48 19.28 -14.10 5.15
C GLU A 48 19.38 -12.57 5.24
N ILE A 49 18.37 -11.82 4.77
CA ILE A 49 18.44 -10.36 4.56
C ILE A 49 17.27 -9.56 5.16
N GLY A 50 16.27 -10.21 5.78
CA GLY A 50 15.11 -9.55 6.38
C GLY A 50 14.18 -8.85 5.38
N GLU A 51 13.55 -7.75 5.82
CA GLU A 51 12.63 -6.90 5.02
C GLU A 51 13.10 -6.54 3.60
N PRO A 52 14.40 -6.25 3.33
CA PRO A 52 14.93 -6.10 1.97
C PRO A 52 14.48 -7.15 0.93
N VAL A 53 14.09 -8.36 1.34
CA VAL A 53 13.53 -9.37 0.42
C VAL A 53 12.22 -8.92 -0.25
N TYR A 54 11.43 -8.03 0.36
CA TYR A 54 10.24 -7.47 -0.28
C TYR A 54 10.61 -6.66 -1.52
N GLY A 55 11.78 -5.98 -1.52
CA GLY A 55 12.34 -5.35 -2.72
C GLY A 55 12.71 -6.36 -3.82
N VAL A 56 13.21 -7.54 -3.44
CA VAL A 56 13.51 -8.64 -4.39
C VAL A 56 12.22 -9.19 -5.02
N TYR A 57 11.19 -9.43 -4.21
CA TYR A 57 9.87 -9.85 -4.68
C TYR A 57 9.24 -8.82 -5.62
N LEU A 58 9.17 -7.56 -5.20
CA LEU A 58 8.60 -6.48 -6.02
C LEU A 58 9.41 -6.22 -7.28
N GLY A 59 10.73 -6.42 -7.26
CA GLY A 59 11.57 -6.40 -8.45
C GLY A 59 11.10 -7.40 -9.51
N LYS A 60 10.85 -8.66 -9.12
CA LYS A 60 10.32 -9.70 -10.02
C LYS A 60 8.96 -9.30 -10.64
N VAL A 61 8.08 -8.66 -9.86
CA VAL A 61 6.74 -8.22 -10.32
C VAL A 61 6.80 -6.98 -11.23
N LEU A 62 7.69 -6.03 -10.95
CA LEU A 62 7.60 -4.67 -11.50
C LEU A 62 8.65 -4.33 -12.57
N ILE A 63 9.78 -5.03 -12.62
CA ILE A 63 10.82 -4.78 -13.64
C ILE A 63 10.27 -4.87 -15.08
N PRO A 64 9.45 -5.87 -15.46
CA PRO A 64 8.87 -5.93 -16.80
C PRO A 64 8.00 -4.70 -17.13
N VAL A 65 7.16 -4.28 -16.17
CA VAL A 65 6.25 -3.13 -16.35
C VAL A 65 7.02 -1.81 -16.49
N PHE A 66 8.11 -1.65 -15.73
CA PHE A 66 9.00 -0.50 -15.87
C PHE A 66 9.80 -0.51 -17.18
N HIS A 67 10.12 -1.68 -17.74
CA HIS A 67 10.75 -1.79 -19.05
C HIS A 67 9.82 -1.29 -20.15
N GLU A 68 8.60 -1.83 -20.23
CA GLU A 68 7.60 -1.42 -21.23
C GLU A 68 7.25 0.07 -21.12
N LEU A 69 7.13 0.60 -19.89
CA LEU A 69 6.91 2.03 -19.66
C LEU A 69 8.08 2.89 -20.17
N SER A 70 9.32 2.40 -20.06
CA SER A 70 10.51 3.07 -20.60
C SER A 70 10.58 2.99 -22.13
N GLU A 71 10.18 1.86 -22.74
CA GLU A 71 10.09 1.69 -24.19
C GLU A 71 9.01 2.61 -24.79
N ALA A 72 7.91 2.82 -24.07
CA ALA A 72 6.88 3.80 -24.39
C ALA A 72 7.32 5.28 -24.20
N GLY A 73 8.56 5.53 -23.76
CA GLY A 73 9.14 6.86 -23.66
C GLY A 73 8.96 7.57 -22.32
N PHE A 74 8.52 6.88 -21.27
CA PHE A 74 8.33 7.48 -19.95
C PHE A 74 9.51 7.20 -19.00
N VAL A 75 9.92 8.21 -18.25
CA VAL A 75 11.03 8.14 -17.30
C VAL A 75 10.47 8.15 -15.88
N THR A 76 10.77 7.10 -15.12
CA THR A 76 10.32 6.94 -13.72
C THR A 76 11.45 6.95 -12.69
N LYS A 77 12.71 7.14 -13.12
CA LYS A 77 13.89 7.09 -12.24
C LYS A 77 13.70 8.00 -11.01
N PRO A 78 13.93 7.50 -9.79
CA PRO A 78 14.63 6.25 -9.44
C PRO A 78 13.75 4.98 -9.36
N GLY A 79 12.46 5.05 -9.73
CA GLY A 79 11.49 3.98 -9.48
C GLY A 79 10.97 4.00 -8.04
N PHE A 80 10.30 2.91 -7.62
CA PHE A 80 9.86 2.75 -6.23
C PHE A 80 11.07 2.43 -5.34
N ILE A 81 11.47 3.39 -4.49
CA ILE A 81 12.64 3.26 -3.61
C ILE A 81 12.28 3.62 -2.16
N LEU A 82 13.04 3.06 -1.21
CA LEU A 82 12.77 3.24 0.23
C LEU A 82 12.81 4.72 0.70
N PRO A 83 13.71 5.61 0.21
CA PRO A 83 13.68 7.04 0.52
C PRO A 83 12.42 7.78 0.03
N ASN A 84 11.77 7.24 -1.00
CA ASN A 84 10.48 7.71 -1.51
C ASN A 84 9.37 6.78 -1.02
N SER A 85 9.33 6.54 0.30
CA SER A 85 8.27 5.73 0.92
C SER A 85 7.83 6.26 2.28
N ILE A 86 6.59 5.92 2.63
CA ILE A 86 6.01 6.08 3.96
C ILE A 86 5.42 4.74 4.41
N GLU A 87 5.55 4.44 5.69
CA GLU A 87 4.98 3.25 6.33
C GLU A 87 3.88 3.65 7.30
N HIS A 88 2.73 2.99 7.17
CA HIS A 88 1.59 3.13 8.07
C HIS A 88 1.58 1.95 9.04
N TRP A 89 1.44 2.27 10.34
CA TRP A 89 1.69 1.33 11.42
C TRP A 89 0.43 0.50 11.76
N GLY A 90 0.34 -0.72 11.21
CA GLY A 90 -0.69 -1.72 11.56
C GLY A 90 -0.23 -2.77 12.61
N PRO A 91 -0.72 -4.01 12.56
CA PRO A 91 -0.08 -5.16 13.22
C PRO A 91 1.33 -5.46 12.64
N PRO A 92 2.26 -6.09 13.39
CA PRO A 92 3.58 -6.47 12.86
C PRO A 92 3.53 -7.42 11.66
N GLU A 93 2.46 -8.21 11.52
CA GLU A 93 2.23 -9.15 10.42
C GLU A 93 1.66 -8.46 9.17
N GLU A 94 1.22 -7.21 9.30
CA GLU A 94 0.47 -6.46 8.29
C GLU A 94 0.78 -4.95 8.40
N ARG A 95 2.03 -4.59 8.09
CA ARG A 95 2.46 -3.20 7.87
C ARG A 95 2.17 -2.80 6.43
N GLU A 96 1.65 -1.59 6.25
CA GLU A 96 1.40 -1.01 4.94
C GLU A 96 2.54 -0.05 4.58
N ARG A 97 3.15 -0.22 3.41
CA ARG A 97 4.14 0.71 2.87
C ARG A 97 3.68 1.25 1.54
N CYS A 98 3.70 2.56 1.40
CA CYS A 98 3.47 3.26 0.14
C CYS A 98 4.80 3.81 -0.37
N MET A 99 5.23 3.36 -1.54
CA MET A 99 6.38 3.88 -2.28
C MET A 99 5.89 4.70 -3.48
N TRP A 100 6.60 5.75 -3.87
CA TRP A 100 6.20 6.56 -5.02
C TRP A 100 7.35 6.86 -5.99
N CYS A 101 6.98 7.12 -7.25
CA CYS A 101 7.87 7.68 -8.26
C CYS A 101 7.11 8.68 -9.15
N VAL A 102 7.78 9.78 -9.50
CA VAL A 102 7.25 10.76 -10.47
C VAL A 102 7.49 10.21 -11.86
N VAL A 103 6.44 10.14 -12.68
CA VAL A 103 6.53 9.79 -14.09
C VAL A 103 6.74 11.05 -14.90
N LYS A 104 7.71 11.03 -15.82
CA LYS A 104 8.01 12.10 -16.75
C LYS A 104 7.95 11.57 -18.18
N ASP A 105 7.69 12.44 -19.15
CA ASP A 105 7.91 12.12 -20.56
C ASP A 105 9.39 12.22 -20.95
N GLN A 106 9.67 11.99 -22.24
CA GLN A 106 11.01 12.13 -22.82
C GLN A 106 11.60 13.56 -22.72
N THR A 107 10.74 14.59 -22.58
CA THR A 107 11.17 15.99 -22.40
C THR A 107 11.54 16.32 -20.96
N GLY A 108 11.23 15.41 -20.02
CA GLY A 108 11.39 15.62 -18.58
C GLY A 108 10.18 16.32 -17.93
N THR A 109 9.12 16.58 -18.70
CA THR A 109 7.87 17.16 -18.17
C THR A 109 7.15 16.10 -17.33
N PRO A 110 6.78 16.38 -16.07
CA PRO A 110 6.14 15.40 -15.23
C PRO A 110 4.66 15.24 -15.59
N LEU A 111 4.22 13.98 -15.69
CA LEU A 111 2.81 13.60 -15.92
C LEU A 111 2.03 13.42 -14.61
N GLY A 112 2.73 13.30 -13.48
CA GLY A 112 2.18 12.98 -12.17
C GLY A 112 3.02 11.93 -11.46
N THR A 113 2.46 11.32 -10.42
CA THR A 113 3.12 10.35 -9.54
C THR A 113 2.38 9.02 -9.54
N LEU A 114 3.13 7.92 -9.68
CA LEU A 114 2.64 6.58 -9.33
C LEU A 114 2.94 6.32 -7.86
N VAL A 115 1.98 5.74 -7.15
CA VAL A 115 2.14 5.23 -5.80
C VAL A 115 1.85 3.73 -5.80
N LEU A 116 2.85 2.95 -5.43
CA LEU A 116 2.75 1.51 -5.14
C LEU A 116 2.48 1.34 -3.65
N ARG A 117 1.36 0.72 -3.32
CA ARG A 117 1.06 0.25 -1.98
C ARG A 117 1.31 -1.25 -1.88
N VAL A 118 1.96 -1.65 -0.79
CA VAL A 118 2.24 -3.04 -0.43
C VAL A 118 1.91 -3.26 1.04
N PHE A 119 1.40 -4.44 1.35
CA PHE A 119 1.30 -4.93 2.71
C PHE A 119 2.36 -6.01 2.92
N HIS A 120 2.98 -6.02 4.10
CA HIS A 120 4.11 -6.89 4.40
C HIS A 120 4.20 -7.19 5.91
N SER A 121 4.84 -8.31 6.24
CA SER A 121 5.07 -8.76 7.60
C SER A 121 6.53 -8.52 8.02
N HIS A 122 6.73 -8.02 9.23
CA HIS A 122 8.03 -7.83 9.86
C HIS A 122 8.53 -9.10 10.60
N VAL A 123 7.64 -10.06 10.86
CA VAL A 123 7.92 -11.27 11.66
C VAL A 123 8.37 -12.47 10.80
N ARG A 124 7.80 -12.57 9.60
CA ARG A 124 8.08 -13.61 8.58
C ARG A 124 7.87 -13.03 7.18
N PHE A 125 8.40 -13.67 6.14
CA PHE A 125 8.01 -13.30 4.78
C PHE A 125 6.53 -13.61 4.55
N ASN A 126 5.71 -12.57 4.38
CA ASN A 126 4.31 -12.70 4.01
C ASN A 126 3.84 -11.45 3.27
N VAL A 127 3.05 -11.65 2.23
CA VAL A 127 2.38 -10.59 1.46
C VAL A 127 0.87 -10.82 1.67
N PRO A 128 0.28 -10.27 2.75
CA PRO A 128 -1.08 -10.62 3.16
C PRO A 128 -2.16 -10.14 2.18
N HIS A 129 -1.89 -9.05 1.45
CA HIS A 129 -2.79 -8.50 0.43
C HIS A 129 -2.04 -8.29 -0.88
N ALA A 130 -2.78 -8.38 -1.99
CA ALA A 130 -2.26 -8.08 -3.31
C ALA A 130 -1.73 -6.63 -3.37
N PRO A 131 -0.49 -6.39 -3.85
CA PRO A 131 -0.01 -5.06 -4.16
C PRO A 131 -0.93 -4.32 -5.13
N ASP A 132 -1.02 -3.01 -4.97
CA ASP A 132 -1.85 -2.16 -5.82
C ASP A 132 -1.18 -0.81 -6.10
N VAL A 133 -1.59 -0.19 -7.21
CA VAL A 133 -0.99 1.05 -7.73
C VAL A 133 -2.07 2.07 -8.05
N PHE A 134 -1.88 3.28 -7.54
CA PHE A 134 -2.73 4.43 -7.84
C PHE A 134 -1.90 5.62 -8.33
N SER A 135 -2.58 6.57 -8.96
CA SER A 135 -1.99 7.79 -9.51
C SER A 135 -2.32 9.01 -8.65
N LEU A 136 -1.39 9.95 -8.56
CA LEU A 136 -1.60 11.30 -8.06
C LEU A 136 -1.19 12.31 -9.15
N GLU A 137 -1.91 13.43 -9.25
CA GLU A 137 -1.53 14.54 -10.14
C GLU A 137 -0.33 15.34 -9.60
N VAL A 138 -0.10 15.28 -8.28
CA VAL A 138 0.97 16.03 -7.62
C VAL A 138 2.34 15.37 -7.81
N THR A 139 3.36 16.20 -8.02
CA THR A 139 4.75 15.80 -8.34
C THR A 139 5.75 16.19 -7.26
N GLU A 140 5.38 17.15 -6.40
CA GLU A 140 6.24 17.66 -5.33
C GLU A 140 6.19 16.77 -4.09
N ARG A 141 7.35 16.51 -3.49
CA ARG A 141 7.52 15.57 -2.37
C ARG A 141 6.52 15.76 -1.24
N GLU A 142 6.36 17.00 -0.75
CA GLU A 142 5.48 17.29 0.38
C GLU A 142 4.00 17.15 0.01
N ALA A 143 3.62 17.47 -1.23
CA ALA A 143 2.27 17.29 -1.74
C ALA A 143 1.93 15.80 -1.90
N ILE A 144 2.88 15.00 -2.38
CA ILE A 144 2.77 13.53 -2.46
C ILE A 144 2.62 12.92 -1.06
N LEU A 145 3.48 13.31 -0.10
CA LEU A 145 3.41 12.84 1.28
C LEU A 145 2.07 13.16 1.95
N ASN A 146 1.56 14.38 1.78
CA ASN A 146 0.25 14.79 2.28
C ASN A 146 -0.88 13.95 1.64
N ALA A 147 -0.85 13.77 0.31
CA ALA A 147 -1.84 12.97 -0.41
C ALA A 147 -1.85 11.48 0.01
N ILE A 148 -0.68 10.85 0.19
CA ILE A 148 -0.57 9.45 0.64
C ILE A 148 -0.99 9.29 2.11
N SER A 149 -0.74 10.30 2.94
CA SER A 149 -1.17 10.31 4.34
C SER A 149 -2.69 10.28 4.48
N ASN A 150 -3.42 10.85 3.52
CA ASN A 150 -4.88 10.81 3.51
C ASN A 150 -5.42 9.42 3.13
N ALA A 151 -6.04 8.74 4.11
CA ALA A 151 -6.62 7.41 3.93
C ALA A 151 -7.68 7.34 2.81
N SER A 152 -8.48 8.39 2.57
CA SER A 152 -9.51 8.38 1.52
C SER A 152 -8.91 8.31 0.10
N ILE A 153 -7.69 8.84 -0.09
CA ILE A 153 -6.93 8.76 -1.34
C ILE A 153 -6.31 7.37 -1.49
N ARG A 154 -5.68 6.86 -0.43
CA ARG A 154 -4.93 5.60 -0.42
C ARG A 154 -5.80 4.34 -0.41
N LEU A 155 -6.96 4.36 0.24
CA LEU A 155 -7.85 3.19 0.38
C LEU A 155 -8.89 3.04 -0.77
N ASN A 156 -8.82 3.90 -1.79
CA ASN A 156 -9.89 4.16 -2.76
C ASN A 156 -10.57 2.89 -3.35
N GLN A 157 -11.88 2.76 -3.07
CA GLN A 157 -12.89 1.84 -3.62
C GLN A 157 -12.66 0.31 -3.63
N LYS A 158 -11.43 -0.23 -3.52
CA LYS A 158 -11.19 -1.69 -3.57
C LYS A 158 -11.47 -2.45 -2.27
N TYR A 159 -11.32 -1.84 -1.09
CA TYR A 159 -11.49 -2.53 0.20
C TYR A 159 -12.95 -2.54 0.67
N ARG A 160 -13.76 -3.38 0.02
CA ARG A 160 -15.11 -3.81 0.47
C ARG A 160 -15.21 -5.33 0.47
N GLY A 161 -14.73 -6.00 1.52
CA GLY A 161 -14.75 -7.46 1.67
C GLY A 161 -14.72 -7.92 3.14
N VAL A 162 -15.31 -9.09 3.42
CA VAL A 162 -15.58 -9.65 4.76
C VAL A 162 -15.17 -11.12 4.81
N TRP A 163 -14.51 -11.59 5.88
CA TRP A 163 -14.28 -13.03 6.19
C TRP A 163 -14.07 -13.29 7.71
N GLN A 164 -14.21 -14.54 8.19
CA GLN A 164 -14.50 -14.91 9.61
C GLN A 164 -13.55 -15.95 10.29
N GLU A 165 -13.34 -15.76 11.62
CA GLU A 165 -13.14 -16.70 12.76
C GLU A 165 -11.93 -17.71 12.83
N GLN A 166 -11.29 -18.04 14.00
CA GLN A 166 -11.55 -17.67 15.41
C GLN A 166 -10.35 -17.39 16.41
N ARG A 167 -9.78 -18.39 17.15
CA ARG A 167 -9.19 -18.22 18.54
C ARG A 167 -8.09 -19.27 18.92
N THR A 168 -7.36 -19.27 20.06
CA THR A 168 -7.57 -18.80 21.48
C THR A 168 -6.35 -18.15 22.22
N ASP A 169 -6.62 -17.08 22.97
CA ASP A 169 -6.14 -16.68 24.32
C ASP A 169 -4.65 -16.57 24.72
N GLY A 170 -4.09 -15.37 24.49
CA GLY A 170 -3.32 -14.54 25.44
C GLY A 170 -3.85 -13.09 25.37
N TRP A 171 -3.07 -12.00 25.57
CA TRP A 171 -3.45 -10.65 25.07
C TRP A 171 -2.28 -9.86 24.42
N GLU A 172 -2.49 -9.36 23.21
CA GLU A 172 -1.61 -8.47 22.41
C GLU A 172 -2.11 -7.02 22.52
N TYR A 173 -1.22 -6.05 22.33
CA TYR A 173 -1.52 -4.61 22.36
C TYR A 173 -0.99 -3.91 21.09
N SER A 174 -1.71 -2.90 20.61
CA SER A 174 -1.32 -2.10 19.44
C SER A 174 -1.81 -0.66 19.56
N VAL A 175 -1.34 0.21 18.67
CA VAL A 175 -1.57 1.66 18.71
C VAL A 175 -1.84 2.21 17.31
N GLU A 176 -2.93 2.96 17.17
CA GLU A 176 -3.23 3.82 16.02
C GLU A 176 -2.84 5.27 16.36
N THR A 177 -2.28 6.01 15.41
CA THR A 177 -1.91 7.43 15.58
C THR A 177 -2.50 8.36 14.52
N GLY A 178 -3.13 7.79 13.49
CA GLY A 178 -3.92 8.49 12.46
C GLY A 178 -5.43 8.48 12.73
N LEU A 179 -5.89 8.11 13.95
CA LEU A 179 -7.34 8.07 14.23
C LEU A 179 -7.99 9.45 14.05
N GLY A 180 -7.25 10.53 14.32
CA GLY A 180 -7.69 11.91 14.07
C GLY A 180 -7.85 12.27 12.59
N ASP A 181 -7.20 11.55 11.67
CA ASP A 181 -7.28 11.82 10.23
C ASP A 181 -8.68 11.46 9.68
N TYR A 182 -9.34 10.45 10.28
CA TYR A 182 -10.72 10.07 9.97
C TYR A 182 -11.77 11.07 10.51
N LEU A 183 -11.38 12.00 11.40
CA LEU A 183 -12.25 13.08 11.87
C LEU A 183 -12.18 14.32 10.96
N ASN A 184 -11.09 14.48 10.20
CA ASN A 184 -10.85 15.61 9.30
C ASN A 184 -11.42 15.36 7.90
N ALA A 185 -12.73 15.13 7.80
CA ALA A 185 -13.43 15.36 6.53
C ALA A 185 -13.41 16.87 6.23
N GLY A 186 -12.81 17.26 5.10
CA GLY A 186 -12.45 18.65 4.77
C GLY A 186 -13.60 19.63 4.47
N ARG A 187 -14.73 19.52 5.16
CA ARG A 187 -15.94 20.35 4.99
C ARG A 187 -16.57 20.85 6.30
N GLY A 188 -15.93 20.63 7.46
CA GLY A 188 -16.42 21.12 8.75
C GLY A 188 -17.53 20.29 9.39
N GLU A 189 -17.91 19.18 8.78
CA GLU A 189 -18.76 18.14 9.35
C GLU A 189 -17.91 16.89 9.62
N VAL A 190 -18.03 16.30 10.82
CA VAL A 190 -17.34 15.05 11.15
C VAL A 190 -18.06 13.91 10.44
N GLU A 191 -17.48 13.39 9.35
CA GLU A 191 -18.05 12.25 8.64
C GLU A 191 -17.78 10.95 9.42
N VAL A 192 -18.66 10.65 10.38
CA VAL A 192 -18.55 9.53 11.33
C VAL A 192 -18.35 8.18 10.62
N SER A 193 -18.83 8.05 9.38
CA SER A 193 -18.63 6.90 8.48
C SER A 193 -17.16 6.44 8.36
N TYR A 194 -16.20 7.37 8.34
CA TYR A 194 -14.78 7.07 8.21
C TYR A 194 -14.16 6.65 9.55
N LEU A 195 -14.58 7.25 10.66
CA LEU A 195 -14.18 6.82 12.00
C LEU A 195 -14.72 5.42 12.30
N ASP A 196 -16.00 5.17 11.99
CA ASP A 196 -16.63 3.86 12.09
C ASP A 196 -15.93 2.84 11.19
N HIS A 197 -15.53 3.22 9.97
CA HIS A 197 -14.74 2.34 9.10
C HIS A 197 -13.40 1.95 9.73
N ALA A 198 -12.68 2.90 10.31
CA ALA A 198 -11.39 2.69 10.98
C ALA A 198 -11.54 1.82 12.23
N LEU A 199 -12.43 2.18 13.15
CA LEU A 199 -12.70 1.41 14.37
C LEU A 199 -13.22 0.01 14.05
N ALA A 200 -14.07 -0.14 13.03
CA ALA A 200 -14.49 -1.45 12.56
C ALA A 200 -13.38 -2.23 11.86
N ALA A 201 -12.35 -1.59 11.29
CA ALA A 201 -11.18 -2.29 10.74
C ALA A 201 -10.32 -2.91 11.86
N TRP A 202 -10.13 -2.18 12.97
CA TRP A 202 -9.53 -2.72 14.19
C TRP A 202 -10.40 -3.86 14.76
N GLY A 203 -11.70 -3.62 14.97
CA GLY A 203 -12.64 -4.62 15.50
C GLY A 203 -12.75 -5.91 14.66
N ARG A 204 -12.76 -5.81 13.32
CA ARG A 204 -12.73 -6.97 12.40
C ARG A 204 -11.48 -7.85 12.59
N ASN A 205 -10.38 -7.27 13.02
CA ASN A 205 -9.11 -7.97 13.28
C ASN A 205 -8.95 -8.41 14.75
N GLY A 206 -10.06 -8.44 15.50
CA GLY A 206 -10.13 -8.86 16.90
C GLY A 206 -9.69 -7.79 17.91
N TRP A 207 -9.35 -6.58 17.45
CA TRP A 207 -8.84 -5.50 18.29
C TRP A 207 -9.97 -4.70 18.95
N GLU A 208 -10.01 -4.75 20.28
CA GLU A 208 -10.86 -3.95 21.16
C GLU A 208 -10.16 -2.61 21.45
N LEU A 209 -10.87 -1.49 21.25
CA LEU A 209 -10.40 -0.16 21.63
C LEU A 209 -10.35 -0.06 23.16
N VAL A 210 -9.18 0.28 23.71
CA VAL A 210 -8.93 0.39 25.16
C VAL A 210 -9.00 1.84 25.63
N SER A 211 -8.41 2.76 24.86
CA SER A 211 -8.30 4.18 25.22
C SER A 211 -8.00 5.03 24.00
N VAL A 212 -8.43 6.29 24.00
CA VAL A 212 -8.00 7.32 23.05
C VAL A 212 -7.46 8.49 23.86
N VAL A 213 -6.22 8.89 23.59
CA VAL A 213 -5.58 10.05 24.23
C VAL A 213 -5.13 11.07 23.18
N PRO A 214 -5.32 12.38 23.42
CA PRO A 214 -4.69 13.41 22.61
C PRO A 214 -3.19 13.49 22.93
N HIS A 215 -2.35 13.57 21.90
CA HIS A 215 -0.91 13.81 22.05
C HIS A 215 -0.39 14.71 20.93
N GLY A 216 -0.02 15.95 21.28
CA GLY A 216 0.23 17.00 20.31
C GLY A 216 -1.00 17.25 19.42
N ASN A 217 -0.81 17.32 18.11
CA ASN A 217 -1.89 17.50 17.13
C ASN A 217 -2.49 16.16 16.64
N ARG A 218 -2.37 15.06 17.38
CA ARG A 218 -2.87 13.74 17.00
C ARG A 218 -3.73 13.09 18.08
N LEU A 219 -4.61 12.19 17.65
CA LEU A 219 -5.28 11.23 18.53
C LEU A 219 -4.53 9.90 18.47
N VAL A 220 -4.11 9.42 19.63
CA VAL A 220 -3.44 8.13 19.81
C VAL A 220 -4.45 7.17 20.44
N ALA A 221 -4.82 6.12 19.71
CA ALA A 221 -5.78 5.13 20.16
C ALA A 221 -5.09 3.79 20.44
N PHE A 222 -5.27 3.29 21.65
CA PHE A 222 -4.70 2.04 22.12
C PHE A 222 -5.71 0.92 21.95
N PHE A 223 -5.26 -0.20 21.42
CA PHE A 223 -6.07 -1.40 21.20
C PHE A 223 -5.44 -2.61 21.89
N LYS A 224 -6.27 -3.59 22.23
CA LYS A 224 -5.83 -4.93 22.68
C LYS A 224 -6.62 -6.00 21.92
N ARG A 225 -6.05 -7.20 21.74
CA ARG A 225 -6.78 -8.40 21.27
C ARG A 225 -6.24 -9.64 21.94
N PRO A 226 -6.92 -10.80 21.92
CA PRO A 226 -6.31 -12.02 22.40
C PRO A 226 -5.10 -12.46 21.54
N VAL A 227 -3.99 -12.89 22.17
CA VAL A 227 -2.83 -13.49 21.44
C VAL A 227 -3.29 -14.71 20.66
N GLN A 228 -2.81 -14.82 19.42
CA GLN A 228 -2.94 -16.07 18.66
C GLN A 228 -1.98 -17.12 19.22
N LYS A 229 -2.49 -18.10 19.98
CA LYS A 229 -1.73 -19.33 20.21
C LYS A 229 -1.61 -20.07 18.87
N ASN A 230 -0.39 -20.19 18.37
CA ASN A 230 -0.09 -21.09 17.26
C ASN A 230 -0.43 -22.53 17.71
N GLY A 231 -1.37 -23.16 17.00
CA GLY A 231 -1.61 -24.60 17.05
C GLY A 231 -0.78 -25.32 15.99
#